data_AF-A0AA41UYL9-F1
#
_entry.id   AF-A0AA41UYL9-F1
#
_cell.length_a   1.000
_cell.length_b   1.000
_cell.length_c   1.000
_cell.angle_alpha   90.00
_cell.angle_beta   90.00
_cell.angle_gamma   90.00
#
_symmetry.space_group_name_H-M   'P 1'
#
loop_
_entity.id
_entity.type
_entity.pdbx_description
1 polymer ?
#
loop_
_entity_poly.entity_id
_entity_poly.type
_entity_poly.pdbx_seq_one_letter_code
_entity_poly.pdbx_strand_id
1 'polypeptide(L)'
;MSPQSTLNSSKALEGVHGVHLVPHAPFAMEENFGRSCTGANQTLLMRNIWKQRPACLRPVHCCSLQGDRTLAETVVNVLTSLPFIFLGMQAPRKSWSTKLYANSLIGVGVASSLYHSSRGELRKYLRWADYTMIATTTVCLSRAIRNENPKYLMAASALFLPIQPLMVSVVHTGMMEVAFAKRALTDPDIRMAHNVHKMSSLLGGLLFIADDCFPNTPYIHAAWHLAAAVGVSTCNKLLE
;
A
#
# COMPACT_ATOMS: atom_id res chain seq x y z
N MET A 1 44.69 42.82 -61.63
CA MET A 1 45.12 41.50 -62.16
C MET A 1 44.47 40.42 -61.30
N SER A 2 43.55 39.64 -61.88
CA SER A 2 43.10 38.34 -61.33
C SER A 2 44.03 37.23 -61.85
N PRO A 3 44.00 36.03 -61.23
CA PRO A 3 43.07 34.99 -61.69
C PRO A 3 42.34 34.34 -60.49
N GLN A 4 41.00 34.28 -60.45
CA GLN A 4 40.14 33.25 -61.05
C GLN A 4 40.62 31.81 -60.84
N SER A 5 40.01 31.14 -59.85
CA SER A 5 39.75 29.71 -59.88
C SER A 5 38.26 29.51 -59.67
N THR A 6 37.58 29.18 -60.76
CA THR A 6 36.20 28.69 -60.86
C THR A 6 36.24 27.17 -60.88
N LEU A 7 35.49 26.49 -59.99
CA LEU A 7 34.84 25.22 -60.35
C LEU A 7 33.74 24.82 -59.34
N ASN A 8 32.52 25.12 -59.78
CA ASN A 8 31.28 24.35 -59.68
C ASN A 8 30.60 24.15 -58.31
N SER A 9 29.63 25.05 -58.10
CA SER A 9 28.40 24.84 -57.35
C SER A 9 27.69 23.55 -57.80
N SER A 10 27.57 22.59 -56.88
CA SER A 10 26.52 21.57 -56.94
C SER A 10 25.29 22.12 -56.23
N LYS A 11 24.27 22.45 -57.01
CA LYS A 11 22.90 22.69 -56.54
C LYS A 11 22.33 21.39 -55.98
N ALA A 12 22.37 21.21 -54.67
CA ALA A 12 21.46 20.33 -53.96
C ALA A 12 21.41 20.74 -52.49
N LEU A 13 20.20 20.97 -51.98
CA LEU A 13 19.84 21.25 -50.57
C LEU A 13 19.86 22.73 -50.15
N GLU A 14 19.30 23.58 -51.00
CA GLU A 14 18.59 24.78 -50.57
C GLU A 14 17.29 24.31 -49.89
N GLY A 15 17.22 24.32 -48.55
CA GLY A 15 15.95 24.05 -47.85
C GLY A 15 15.95 23.25 -46.54
N VAL A 16 17.07 23.09 -45.83
CA VAL A 16 17.04 22.54 -44.45
C VAL A 16 17.78 23.48 -43.49
N HIS A 17 17.07 24.51 -43.02
CA HIS A 17 17.48 25.29 -41.87
C HIS A 17 17.15 24.50 -40.60
N GLY A 18 18.17 24.08 -39.83
CA GLY A 18 17.93 23.59 -38.47
C GLY A 18 18.92 22.63 -37.83
N VAL A 19 20.16 22.49 -38.30
CA VAL A 19 21.16 21.64 -37.61
C VAL A 19 22.31 22.49 -37.09
N HIS A 20 22.35 22.67 -35.77
CA HIS A 20 23.44 23.34 -35.07
C HIS A 20 24.61 22.34 -34.91
N LEU A 21 25.74 22.64 -35.55
CA LEU A 21 27.00 21.92 -35.37
C LEU A 21 27.60 22.32 -34.01
N VAL A 22 27.63 21.37 -33.07
CA VAL A 22 28.33 21.53 -31.78
C VAL A 22 29.84 21.35 -32.01
N PRO A 23 30.70 22.29 -31.61
CA PRO A 23 32.16 22.12 -31.73
C PRO A 23 32.68 21.07 -30.75
N HIS A 24 33.42 20.08 -31.27
CA HIS A 24 34.21 19.16 -30.46
C HIS A 24 35.37 19.89 -29.78
N ALA A 25 35.50 19.72 -28.45
CA ALA A 25 36.72 20.00 -27.69
C ALA A 25 37.22 18.70 -27.01
N PRO A 26 38.54 18.55 -26.82
CA PRO A 26 39.20 17.26 -26.77
C PRO A 26 39.15 16.60 -25.39
N PHE A 27 39.32 15.28 -25.41
CA PHE A 27 39.46 14.38 -24.28
C PHE A 27 40.40 14.92 -23.19
N ALA A 28 39.86 15.10 -21.99
CA ALA A 28 40.61 15.03 -20.74
C ALA A 28 40.00 13.88 -19.92
N MET A 29 40.72 12.77 -19.87
CA MET A 29 40.44 11.63 -19.01
C MET A 29 40.98 11.96 -17.63
N GLU A 30 40.09 12.26 -16.69
CA GLU A 30 40.40 12.20 -15.26
C GLU A 30 39.38 11.28 -14.59
N GLU A 31 39.90 10.13 -14.15
CA GLU A 31 39.22 9.12 -13.37
C GLU A 31 38.77 9.71 -12.03
N ASN A 32 37.46 9.65 -11.74
CA ASN A 32 36.92 9.47 -10.39
C ASN A 32 35.39 9.31 -10.45
N PHE A 33 34.91 8.14 -10.90
CA PHE A 33 33.48 7.82 -10.84
C PHE A 33 33.23 6.41 -10.32
N GLY A 34 33.63 6.19 -9.07
CA GLY A 34 33.45 4.93 -8.36
C GLY A 34 32.71 5.08 -7.04
N ARG A 35 31.55 5.77 -6.97
CA ARG A 35 30.64 5.56 -5.80
C ARG A 35 29.17 5.99 -5.84
N SER A 36 28.58 6.47 -6.93
CA SER A 36 27.17 6.96 -6.87
C SER A 36 26.21 6.47 -7.98
N CYS A 37 26.67 5.60 -8.88
CA CYS A 37 25.83 5.16 -10.01
C CYS A 37 24.85 4.02 -9.67
N THR A 38 25.08 3.26 -8.60
CA THR A 38 24.25 2.10 -8.24
C THR A 38 22.93 2.53 -7.58
N GLY A 39 22.94 3.56 -6.72
CA GLY A 39 21.74 4.06 -6.05
C GLY A 39 20.79 4.81 -6.99
N ALA A 40 21.32 5.68 -7.87
CA ALA A 40 20.50 6.43 -8.82
C ALA A 40 19.79 5.49 -9.84
N ASN A 41 20.49 4.46 -10.32
CA ASN A 41 19.92 3.46 -11.23
C ASN A 41 18.86 2.58 -10.57
N GLN A 42 19.05 2.16 -9.31
CA GLN A 42 18.01 1.42 -8.58
C GLN A 42 16.75 2.25 -8.36
N THR A 43 16.90 3.53 -8.00
CA THR A 43 15.76 4.44 -7.79
C THR A 43 15.00 4.70 -9.09
N LEU A 44 15.71 4.83 -10.22
CA LEU A 44 15.11 4.96 -11.56
C LEU A 44 14.40 3.67 -12.01
N LEU A 45 15.01 2.51 -11.74
CA LEU A 45 14.42 1.20 -12.05
C LEU A 45 13.14 0.96 -11.24
N MET A 46 13.17 1.24 -9.94
CA MET A 46 11.97 1.17 -9.09
C MET A 46 10.88 2.14 -9.56
N ARG A 47 11.25 3.38 -9.92
CA ARG A 47 10.31 4.37 -10.46
C ARG A 47 9.69 3.91 -11.78
N ASN A 48 10.46 3.27 -12.64
CA ASN A 48 9.99 2.77 -13.93
C ASN A 48 9.08 1.55 -13.77
N ILE A 49 9.45 0.58 -12.92
CA ILE A 49 8.61 -0.58 -12.57
C ILE A 49 7.28 -0.13 -11.97
N TRP A 50 7.32 0.86 -11.07
CA TRP A 50 6.12 1.41 -10.45
C TRP A 50 5.20 2.14 -11.44
N LYS A 51 5.77 2.89 -12.38
CA LYS A 51 5.01 3.55 -13.46
C LYS A 51 4.42 2.56 -14.46
N GLN A 52 5.11 1.46 -14.72
CA GLN A 52 4.70 0.41 -15.67
C GLN A 52 3.76 -0.65 -15.07
N ARG A 53 3.28 -0.45 -13.83
CA ARG A 53 2.39 -1.42 -13.20
C ARG A 53 1.11 -1.65 -14.04
N PRO A 54 0.72 -2.91 -14.34
CA PRO A 54 -0.51 -3.20 -15.05
C PRO A 54 -1.74 -2.51 -14.42
N ALA A 55 -2.75 -2.22 -15.24
CA ALA A 55 -3.92 -1.45 -14.80
C ALA A 55 -4.63 -2.04 -13.57
N CYS A 56 -4.53 -3.35 -13.35
CA CYS A 56 -5.05 -4.06 -12.19
C CYS A 56 -4.27 -3.83 -10.88
N LEU A 57 -3.02 -3.34 -10.93
CA LEU A 57 -2.16 -2.92 -9.81
C LEU A 57 -2.34 -1.44 -9.44
N ARG A 58 -3.16 -0.70 -10.20
CA ARG A 58 -3.49 0.67 -9.82
C ARG A 58 -4.33 0.57 -8.55
N PRO A 59 -3.99 1.30 -7.47
CA PRO A 59 -4.90 1.48 -6.36
C PRO A 59 -6.27 1.85 -6.93
N VAL A 60 -7.34 1.32 -6.34
CA VAL A 60 -8.68 1.89 -6.53
C VAL A 60 -8.52 3.41 -6.41
N HIS A 61 -9.15 4.15 -7.33
CA HIS A 61 -9.13 5.62 -7.34
C HIS A 61 -9.80 6.15 -6.06
N CYS A 62 -9.17 5.96 -4.90
CA CYS A 62 -9.41 6.75 -3.72
C CYS A 62 -8.80 8.11 -4.05
N CYS A 63 -9.66 9.07 -4.34
CA CYS A 63 -9.32 10.40 -4.85
C CYS A 63 -8.43 11.24 -3.89
N SER A 64 -8.01 10.71 -2.74
CA SER A 64 -7.03 11.31 -1.84
C SER A 64 -5.58 11.05 -2.29
N LEU A 65 -5.19 11.64 -3.43
CA LEU A 65 -3.75 11.87 -3.71
C LEU A 65 -3.12 12.85 -2.70
N GLN A 66 -3.95 13.62 -2.00
CA GLN A 66 -3.57 14.40 -0.83
C GLN A 66 -3.57 13.48 0.40
N GLY A 67 -2.37 13.12 0.86
CA GLY A 67 -2.20 12.51 2.18
C GLY A 67 -2.56 13.48 3.32
N ASP A 68 -2.15 13.14 4.54
CA ASP A 68 -2.41 13.97 5.73
C ASP A 68 -2.04 15.44 5.47
N ARG A 69 -2.98 16.34 5.70
CA ARG A 69 -2.88 17.75 5.32
C ARG A 69 -2.12 18.58 6.33
N THR A 70 -2.25 18.21 7.60
CA THR A 70 -1.63 18.92 8.72
C THR A 70 -0.74 17.99 9.53
N LEU A 71 0.22 18.57 10.26
CA LEU A 71 1.03 17.79 11.21
C LEU A 71 0.16 17.16 12.31
N ALA A 72 -0.87 17.87 12.77
CA ALA A 72 -1.83 17.34 13.74
C ALA A 72 -2.52 16.08 13.21
N GLU A 73 -2.99 16.11 11.96
CA GLU A 73 -3.61 14.95 11.32
C GLU A 73 -2.64 13.78 11.19
N THR A 74 -1.37 14.02 10.84
CA THR A 74 -0.34 12.98 10.85
C THR A 74 -0.14 12.38 12.23
N VAL A 75 -0.01 13.22 13.27
CA VAL A 75 0.15 12.74 14.65
C VAL A 75 -1.04 11.88 15.06
N VAL A 76 -2.27 12.34 14.80
CA VAL A 76 -3.49 11.62 15.15
C VAL A 76 -3.58 10.30 14.37
N ASN A 77 -3.29 10.30 13.07
CA ASN A 77 -3.30 9.08 12.26
C ASN A 77 -2.28 8.05 12.78
N VAL A 78 -1.04 8.47 13.10
CA VAL A 78 -0.01 7.59 13.69
C VAL A 78 -0.46 7.06 15.04
N LEU A 79 -0.98 7.91 15.94
CA LEU A 79 -1.45 7.50 17.26
C LEU A 79 -2.58 6.47 17.16
N THR A 80 -3.50 6.67 16.22
CA THR A 80 -4.62 5.75 16.00
C THR A 80 -4.23 4.45 15.28
N SER A 81 -3.01 4.35 14.72
CA SER A 81 -2.44 3.10 14.20
C SER A 81 -1.78 2.23 15.30
N LEU A 82 -1.34 2.81 16.42
CA LEU A 82 -0.68 2.09 17.51
C LEU A 82 -1.53 0.96 18.15
N PRO A 83 -2.86 1.10 18.30
CA PRO A 83 -3.71 0.02 18.78
C PRO A 83 -3.51 -1.31 18.02
N PHE A 84 -3.24 -1.30 16.71
CA PHE A 84 -2.99 -2.54 15.96
C PHE A 84 -1.72 -3.26 16.43
N ILE A 85 -0.67 -2.51 16.78
CA ILE A 85 0.56 -3.09 17.36
C ILE A 85 0.23 -3.76 18.70
N PHE A 86 -0.48 -3.05 19.56
CA PHE A 86 -0.86 -3.55 20.88
C PHE A 86 -1.75 -4.80 20.78
N LEU A 87 -2.75 -4.77 19.91
CA LEU A 87 -3.65 -5.90 19.67
C LEU A 87 -2.90 -7.12 19.12
N GLY A 88 -1.90 -6.92 18.25
CA GLY A 88 -1.05 -8.01 17.75
C GLY A 88 -0.07 -8.57 18.79
N MET A 89 0.37 -7.75 19.77
CA MET A 89 1.12 -8.24 20.93
C MET A 89 0.25 -9.09 21.86
N GLN A 90 -1.02 -8.70 22.04
CA GLN A 90 -1.98 -9.41 22.89
C GLN A 90 -2.69 -10.58 22.22
N ALA A 91 -2.61 -10.69 20.90
CA ALA A 91 -3.30 -11.75 20.15
C ALA A 91 -2.82 -13.16 20.58
N PRO A 92 -3.72 -14.17 20.61
CA PRO A 92 -3.34 -15.55 20.94
C PRO A 92 -2.23 -16.08 20.02
N ARG A 93 -1.27 -16.84 20.58
CA ARG A 93 -0.11 -17.40 19.86
C ARG A 93 0.00 -18.93 19.96
N LYS A 94 -1.15 -19.60 20.13
CA LYS A 94 -1.25 -21.05 20.38
C LYS A 94 -0.75 -21.92 19.22
N SER A 95 -0.85 -21.43 17.97
CA SER A 95 -0.53 -22.17 16.74
C SER A 95 0.30 -21.32 15.77
N TRP A 96 0.86 -21.94 14.73
CA TRP A 96 1.61 -21.19 13.70
C TRP A 96 0.73 -20.16 12.96
N SER A 97 -0.51 -20.53 12.61
CA SER A 97 -1.46 -19.62 11.95
C SER A 97 -1.82 -18.41 12.83
N THR A 98 -2.04 -18.63 14.13
CA THR A 98 -2.33 -17.55 15.08
C THR A 98 -1.11 -16.66 15.33
N LYS A 99 0.11 -17.23 15.37
CA LYS A 99 1.37 -16.45 15.40
C LYS A 99 1.54 -15.57 14.16
N LEU A 100 1.23 -16.10 12.97
CA LEU A 100 1.28 -15.30 11.74
C LEU A 100 0.28 -14.15 11.78
N TYR A 101 -0.96 -14.40 12.23
CA TYR A 101 -1.96 -13.35 12.42
C TYR A 101 -1.50 -12.28 13.41
N ALA A 102 -0.99 -12.68 14.57
CA ALA A 102 -0.49 -11.75 15.58
C ALA A 102 0.63 -10.85 15.02
N ASN A 103 1.59 -11.44 14.31
CA ASN A 103 2.70 -10.70 13.72
C ASN A 103 2.27 -9.83 12.53
N SER A 104 1.35 -10.29 11.69
CA SER A 104 0.84 -9.47 10.58
C SER A 104 0.05 -8.26 11.08
N LEU A 105 -0.71 -8.43 12.18
CA LEU A 105 -1.42 -7.33 12.83
C LEU A 105 -0.46 -6.27 13.41
N ILE A 106 0.67 -6.68 14.00
CA ILE A 106 1.75 -5.74 14.36
C ILE A 106 2.25 -5.01 13.11
N GLY A 107 2.46 -5.75 12.03
CA GLY A 107 2.90 -5.19 10.75
C GLY A 107 1.92 -4.18 10.16
N VAL A 108 0.61 -4.31 10.36
CA VAL A 108 -0.39 -3.28 9.99
C VAL A 108 -0.12 -1.98 10.72
N GLY A 109 0.03 -2.03 12.05
CA GLY A 109 0.30 -0.82 12.84
C GLY A 109 1.61 -0.14 12.43
N VAL A 110 2.66 -0.93 12.15
CA VAL A 110 3.94 -0.41 11.65
C VAL A 110 3.82 0.19 10.25
N ALA A 111 3.20 -0.52 9.31
CA ALA A 111 3.05 -0.06 7.92
C ALA A 111 2.20 1.21 7.82
N SER A 112 1.08 1.26 8.54
CA SER A 112 0.21 2.43 8.66
C SER A 112 0.96 3.62 9.27
N SER A 113 1.71 3.41 10.35
CA SER A 113 2.52 4.47 10.98
C SER A 113 3.57 5.05 10.03
N LEU A 114 4.27 4.18 9.27
CA LEU A 114 5.23 4.60 8.25
C LEU A 114 4.55 5.36 7.12
N TYR A 115 3.39 4.88 6.65
CA TYR A 115 2.61 5.55 5.61
C TYR A 115 2.24 6.98 6.02
N HIS A 116 1.64 7.17 7.20
CA HIS A 116 1.24 8.50 7.67
C HIS A 116 2.43 9.42 7.95
N SER A 117 3.53 8.87 8.46
CA SER A 117 4.77 9.63 8.70
C SER A 117 5.50 10.04 7.41
N SER A 118 5.15 9.44 6.26
CA SER A 118 5.84 9.65 4.99
C SER A 118 5.25 10.76 4.13
N ARG A 119 6.09 11.31 3.23
CA ARG A 119 5.76 12.38 2.27
C ARG A 119 6.26 12.05 0.86
N GLY A 120 5.78 12.78 -0.14
CA GLY A 120 6.26 12.69 -1.53
C GLY A 120 6.02 11.32 -2.18
N GLU A 121 6.96 10.88 -3.02
CA GLU A 121 6.83 9.62 -3.77
C GLU A 121 6.90 8.38 -2.87
N LEU A 122 7.67 8.42 -1.77
CA LEU A 122 7.79 7.32 -0.81
C LEU A 122 6.41 6.93 -0.24
N ARG A 123 5.55 7.93 -0.01
CA ARG A 123 4.19 7.73 0.51
C ARG A 123 3.34 6.82 -0.37
N LYS A 124 3.55 6.81 -1.69
CA LYS A 124 2.80 5.94 -2.62
C LYS A 124 3.13 4.47 -2.39
N TYR A 125 4.40 4.16 -2.13
CA TYR A 125 4.86 2.80 -1.83
C TYR A 125 4.40 2.37 -0.44
N LEU A 126 4.50 3.25 0.55
CA LEU A 126 4.06 2.94 1.91
C LEU A 126 2.54 2.80 2.01
N ARG A 127 1.75 3.55 1.22
CA ARG A 127 0.30 3.33 1.10
C ARG A 127 -0.03 1.94 0.56
N TRP A 128 0.70 1.50 -0.46
CA TRP A 128 0.54 0.16 -1.00
C TRP A 128 0.95 -0.91 0.03
N ALA A 129 2.05 -0.69 0.75
CA ALA A 129 2.50 -1.60 1.79
C ALA A 129 1.47 -1.72 2.91
N ASP A 130 0.88 -0.60 3.34
CA ASP A 130 -0.17 -0.54 4.35
C ASP A 130 -1.41 -1.36 3.94
N TYR A 131 -1.99 -1.09 2.76
CA TYR A 131 -3.11 -1.88 2.26
C TYR A 131 -2.77 -3.37 2.06
N THR A 132 -1.56 -3.67 1.61
CA THR A 132 -1.11 -5.06 1.46
C THR A 132 -0.97 -5.75 2.82
N MET A 133 -0.54 -5.03 3.86
CA MET A 133 -0.46 -5.56 5.22
C MET A 133 -1.82 -5.77 5.86
N ILE A 134 -2.79 -4.88 5.62
CA ILE A 134 -4.19 -5.08 6.02
C ILE A 134 -4.72 -6.38 5.38
N ALA A 135 -4.55 -6.51 4.06
CA ALA A 135 -4.96 -7.69 3.33
C ALA A 135 -4.27 -8.97 3.84
N THR A 136 -2.95 -8.92 4.04
CA THR A 136 -2.18 -10.04 4.59
C THR A 136 -2.72 -10.46 5.96
N THR A 137 -3.06 -9.50 6.81
CA THR A 137 -3.61 -9.76 8.14
C THR A 137 -4.97 -10.44 8.06
N THR A 138 -5.86 -10.03 7.15
CA THR A 138 -7.16 -10.70 6.94
C THR A 138 -6.99 -12.14 6.43
N VAL A 139 -6.02 -12.38 5.53
CA VAL A 139 -5.67 -13.73 5.07
C VAL A 139 -5.17 -14.58 6.24
N CYS A 140 -4.25 -14.06 7.06
CA CYS A 140 -3.75 -14.76 8.25
C CYS A 140 -4.86 -15.06 9.27
N LEU A 141 -5.77 -14.11 9.50
CA LEU A 141 -6.89 -14.27 10.43
C LEU A 141 -7.85 -15.37 9.96
N SER A 142 -8.31 -15.30 8.72
CA SER A 142 -9.17 -16.34 8.14
C SER A 142 -8.50 -17.72 8.14
N ARG A 143 -7.16 -17.75 7.97
CA ARG A 143 -6.36 -18.96 8.12
C ARG A 143 -6.39 -19.51 9.55
N ALA A 144 -6.28 -18.63 10.53
CA ALA A 144 -6.26 -18.99 11.94
C ALA A 144 -7.63 -19.46 12.45
N ILE A 145 -8.73 -18.90 11.91
CA ILE A 145 -10.10 -19.25 12.33
C ILE A 145 -10.58 -20.57 11.69
N ARG A 146 -10.15 -20.88 10.46
CA ARG A 146 -10.66 -22.06 9.74
C ARG A 146 -9.66 -23.21 9.76
N ASN A 147 -10.11 -24.38 10.22
CA ASN A 147 -9.34 -25.63 10.13
C ASN A 147 -9.16 -26.10 8.67
N GLU A 148 -10.10 -25.78 7.78
CA GLU A 148 -10.11 -26.22 6.38
C GLU A 148 -10.05 -25.05 5.41
N ASN A 149 -8.89 -24.42 5.28
CA ASN A 149 -8.69 -23.46 4.18
C ASN A 149 -8.37 -24.20 2.89
N PRO A 150 -9.15 -24.02 1.80
CA PRO A 150 -8.80 -24.61 0.53
C PRO A 150 -7.43 -24.04 0.12
N LYS A 151 -6.44 -24.92 -0.04
CA LYS A 151 -5.05 -24.54 -0.37
C LYS A 151 -5.00 -23.60 -1.58
N TYR A 152 -5.93 -23.79 -2.52
CA TYR A 152 -6.10 -22.96 -3.71
C TYR A 152 -6.52 -21.53 -3.39
N LEU A 153 -7.41 -21.28 -2.42
CA LEU A 153 -7.78 -19.92 -2.02
C LEU A 153 -6.57 -19.21 -1.41
N MET A 154 -5.82 -19.89 -0.54
CA MET A 154 -4.62 -19.30 0.06
C MET A 154 -3.55 -18.99 -1.00
N ALA A 155 -3.37 -19.89 -1.98
CA ALA A 155 -2.46 -19.66 -3.11
C ALA A 155 -2.94 -18.51 -4.00
N ALA A 156 -4.23 -18.46 -4.33
CA ALA A 156 -4.82 -17.37 -5.10
C ALA A 156 -4.67 -16.04 -4.37
N SER A 157 -4.99 -15.98 -3.08
CA SER A 157 -4.82 -14.77 -2.27
C SER A 157 -3.36 -14.34 -2.19
N ALA A 158 -2.40 -15.27 -2.07
CA ALA A 158 -0.98 -14.93 -2.13
C ALA A 158 -0.57 -14.31 -3.48
N LEU A 159 -1.14 -14.79 -4.59
CA LEU A 159 -0.90 -14.25 -5.93
C LEU A 159 -1.54 -12.87 -6.13
N PHE A 160 -2.75 -12.67 -5.61
CA PHE A 160 -3.51 -11.42 -5.79
C PHE A 160 -3.21 -10.36 -4.73
N LEU A 161 -2.60 -10.70 -3.59
CA LEU A 161 -2.22 -9.76 -2.54
C LEU A 161 -1.48 -8.50 -3.05
N PRO A 162 -0.41 -8.61 -3.86
CA PRO A 162 0.29 -7.43 -4.36
C PRO A 162 -0.52 -6.66 -5.40
N ILE A 163 -1.56 -7.27 -6.00
CA ILE A 163 -2.34 -6.77 -7.13
C ILE A 163 -3.61 -6.05 -6.68
N GLN A 164 -4.45 -6.74 -5.91
CA GLN A 164 -5.75 -6.26 -5.47
C GLN A 164 -5.95 -6.54 -3.97
N PRO A 165 -5.18 -5.88 -3.08
CA PRO A 165 -5.25 -6.12 -1.64
C PRO A 165 -6.66 -5.89 -1.07
N LEU A 166 -7.41 -4.92 -1.61
CA LEU A 166 -8.79 -4.65 -1.16
C LEU A 166 -9.74 -5.81 -1.46
N MET A 167 -9.70 -6.38 -2.67
CA MET A 167 -10.55 -7.52 -3.03
C MET A 167 -10.22 -8.75 -2.19
N VAL A 168 -8.93 -9.02 -1.98
CA VAL A 168 -8.47 -10.09 -1.08
C VAL A 168 -9.01 -9.85 0.34
N SER A 169 -8.91 -8.62 0.84
CA SER A 169 -9.44 -8.25 2.17
C SER A 169 -10.94 -8.48 2.29
N VAL A 170 -11.73 -8.08 1.28
CA VAL A 170 -13.19 -8.25 1.26
C VAL A 170 -13.56 -9.73 1.34
N VAL A 171 -12.94 -10.58 0.52
CA VAL A 171 -13.21 -12.02 0.51
C VAL A 171 -12.91 -12.64 1.87
N HIS A 172 -11.71 -12.39 2.41
CA HIS A 172 -11.28 -13.00 3.66
C HIS A 172 -12.02 -12.45 4.88
N THR A 173 -12.40 -11.16 4.86
CA THR A 173 -13.24 -10.56 5.91
C THR A 173 -14.65 -11.13 5.88
N GLY A 174 -15.27 -11.26 4.69
CA GLY A 174 -16.59 -11.88 4.57
C GLY A 174 -16.61 -13.33 5.07
N MET A 175 -15.56 -14.09 4.78
CA MET A 175 -15.40 -15.45 5.33
C MET A 175 -15.25 -15.46 6.85
N MET A 176 -14.48 -14.52 7.41
CA MET A 176 -14.31 -14.37 8.85
C MET A 176 -15.64 -14.00 9.52
N GLU A 177 -16.42 -13.09 8.94
CA GLU A 177 -17.73 -12.67 9.46
C GLU A 177 -18.72 -13.85 9.49
N VAL A 178 -18.76 -14.68 8.44
CA VAL A 178 -19.60 -15.89 8.43
C VAL A 178 -19.18 -16.87 9.54
N ALA A 179 -17.87 -17.04 9.76
CA ALA A 179 -17.37 -17.88 10.85
C ALA A 179 -17.70 -17.30 12.24
N PHE A 180 -17.58 -15.97 12.41
CA PHE A 180 -17.94 -15.26 13.64
C PHE A 180 -19.44 -15.45 13.93
N ALA A 181 -20.30 -15.15 12.95
CA ALA A 181 -21.74 -15.28 13.09
C ALA A 181 -22.16 -16.72 13.45
N LYS A 182 -21.58 -17.73 12.78
CA LYS A 182 -21.84 -19.14 13.10
C LYS A 182 -21.47 -19.47 14.55
N ARG A 183 -20.30 -19.01 15.02
CA ARG A 183 -19.84 -19.27 16.39
C ARG A 183 -20.68 -18.52 17.43
N ALA A 184 -21.08 -17.28 17.15
CA ALA A 184 -21.96 -16.50 18.01
C ALA A 184 -23.38 -17.09 18.14
N LEU A 185 -23.86 -17.83 17.14
CA LEU A 185 -25.13 -18.55 17.24
C LEU A 185 -25.05 -19.77 18.16
N THR A 186 -23.88 -20.41 18.24
CA THR A 186 -23.66 -21.62 19.06
C THR A 186 -23.16 -21.32 20.47
N ASP A 187 -22.45 -20.21 20.64
CA ASP A 187 -21.76 -19.84 21.88
C ASP A 187 -22.24 -18.46 22.37
N PRO A 188 -23.02 -18.41 23.47
CA PRO A 188 -23.54 -17.16 24.00
C PRO A 188 -22.45 -16.19 24.48
N ASP A 189 -21.28 -16.68 24.90
CA ASP A 189 -20.20 -15.84 25.43
C ASP A 189 -19.56 -14.97 24.33
N ILE A 190 -19.66 -15.42 23.07
CA ILE A 190 -19.10 -14.75 21.90
C ILE A 190 -20.08 -13.74 21.26
N ARG A 191 -21.38 -13.79 21.63
CA ARG A 191 -22.42 -12.92 21.05
C ARG A 191 -22.15 -11.43 21.27
N MET A 192 -21.70 -11.06 22.48
CA MET A 192 -21.38 -9.67 22.75
C MET A 192 -20.20 -9.19 21.90
N ALA A 193 -19.16 -10.01 21.77
CA ALA A 193 -18.02 -9.71 20.90
C ALA A 193 -18.44 -9.58 19.43
N HIS A 194 -19.36 -10.42 18.96
CA HIS A 194 -19.91 -10.33 17.60
C HIS A 194 -20.73 -9.06 17.38
N ASN A 195 -21.56 -8.64 18.34
CA ASN A 195 -22.31 -7.39 18.24
C ASN A 195 -21.38 -6.18 18.15
N VAL A 196 -20.36 -6.11 19.01
CA VAL A 196 -19.34 -5.06 18.95
C VAL A 196 -18.59 -5.11 17.62
N HIS A 197 -18.21 -6.29 17.16
CA HIS A 197 -17.58 -6.48 15.85
C HIS A 197 -18.44 -5.88 14.74
N LYS A 198 -19.72 -6.29 14.64
CA LYS A 198 -20.64 -5.80 13.61
C LYS A 198 -20.79 -4.28 13.64
N MET A 199 -21.03 -3.69 14.81
CA MET A 199 -21.22 -2.24 14.93
C MET A 199 -19.94 -1.49 14.53
N SER A 200 -18.78 -1.95 14.98
CA SER A 200 -17.49 -1.35 14.64
C SER A 200 -17.13 -1.53 13.16
N SER A 201 -17.43 -2.68 12.56
CA SER A 201 -17.23 -2.95 11.13
C SER A 201 -18.16 -2.12 10.25
N LEU A 202 -19.42 -1.94 10.65
CA LEU A 202 -20.36 -1.03 9.97
C LEU A 202 -19.89 0.42 10.04
N LEU A 203 -19.53 0.89 11.24
CA LEU A 203 -19.01 2.24 11.43
C LEU A 203 -17.70 2.44 10.65
N GLY A 204 -16.79 1.47 10.70
CA GLY A 204 -15.54 1.49 9.94
C GLY A 204 -15.79 1.54 8.43
N GLY A 205 -16.72 0.73 7.91
CA GLY A 205 -17.09 0.77 6.49
C GLY A 205 -17.66 2.14 6.07
N LEU A 206 -18.53 2.74 6.89
CA LEU A 206 -19.06 4.08 6.65
C LEU A 206 -17.97 5.15 6.68
N LEU A 207 -17.05 5.10 7.65
CA LEU A 207 -15.93 6.03 7.76
C LEU A 207 -14.94 5.88 6.60
N PHE A 208 -14.68 4.65 6.14
CA PHE A 208 -13.84 4.39 4.97
C PHE A 208 -14.43 5.03 3.70
N ILE A 209 -15.74 4.87 3.47
CA ILE A 209 -16.44 5.51 2.35
C ILE A 209 -16.45 7.04 2.52
N ALA A 210 -16.68 7.53 3.74
CA ALA A 210 -16.69 8.96 4.03
C ALA A 210 -15.32 9.62 3.82
N ASP A 211 -14.21 8.93 4.08
CA ASP A 211 -12.85 9.42 3.83
C ASP A 211 -12.62 9.70 2.34
N ASP A 212 -13.21 8.87 1.47
CA ASP A 212 -13.17 9.05 0.02
C ASP A 212 -14.16 10.13 -0.47
N CYS A 213 -15.37 10.18 0.08
CA CYS A 213 -16.40 11.16 -0.32
C CYS A 213 -16.12 12.58 0.18
N PHE A 214 -15.48 12.71 1.35
CA PHE A 214 -15.22 13.98 2.02
C PHE A 214 -13.73 14.19 2.32
N PRO A 215 -12.86 14.24 1.30
CA PRO A 215 -11.41 14.30 1.48
C PRO A 215 -10.92 15.57 2.18
N ASN A 216 -11.80 16.57 2.34
CA ASN A 216 -11.52 17.84 3.01
C ASN A 216 -11.79 17.83 4.51
N THR A 217 -12.50 16.81 5.02
CA THR A 217 -12.85 16.72 6.43
C THR A 217 -11.72 16.01 7.17
N PRO A 218 -11.03 16.69 8.11
CA PRO A 218 -9.90 16.09 8.81
C PRO A 218 -10.37 14.97 9.75
N TYR A 219 -9.45 14.06 10.07
CA TYR A 219 -9.61 13.01 11.10
C TYR A 219 -10.63 11.90 10.80
N ILE A 220 -11.29 11.87 9.62
CA ILE A 220 -12.14 10.73 9.24
C ILE A 220 -11.33 9.44 9.20
N HIS A 221 -10.14 9.49 8.59
CA HIS A 221 -9.20 8.36 8.54
C HIS A 221 -8.80 7.85 9.93
N ALA A 222 -8.51 8.75 10.86
CA ALA A 222 -8.21 8.40 12.26
C ALA A 222 -9.40 7.74 12.96
N ALA A 223 -10.62 8.24 12.73
CA ALA A 223 -11.83 7.63 13.25
C ALA A 223 -12.02 6.21 12.68
N TRP A 224 -11.72 6.02 11.39
CA TRP A 224 -11.72 4.71 10.74
C TRP A 224 -10.73 3.75 11.40
N HIS A 225 -9.49 4.19 11.69
CA HIS A 225 -8.51 3.39 12.44
C HIS A 225 -9.06 2.92 13.78
N LEU A 226 -9.68 3.82 14.56
CA LEU A 226 -10.24 3.49 15.87
C LEU A 226 -11.39 2.47 15.77
N ALA A 227 -12.33 2.68 14.84
CA ALA A 227 -13.42 1.75 14.61
C ALA A 227 -12.88 0.36 14.20
N ALA A 228 -11.91 0.33 13.29
CA ALA A 228 -11.26 -0.91 12.86
C ALA A 228 -10.50 -1.60 14.00
N ALA A 229 -9.78 -0.85 14.85
CA ALA A 229 -9.08 -1.42 16.01
C ALA A 229 -10.05 -2.07 16.99
N VAL A 230 -11.19 -1.44 17.27
CA VAL A 230 -12.26 -2.04 18.10
C VAL A 230 -12.76 -3.34 17.45
N GLY A 231 -13.07 -3.34 16.15
CA GLY A 231 -13.51 -4.55 15.44
C GLY A 231 -12.48 -5.67 15.40
N VAL A 232 -11.20 -5.34 15.25
CA VAL A 232 -10.12 -6.33 15.28
C VAL A 232 -9.91 -6.89 16.69
N SER A 233 -10.10 -6.08 17.74
CA SER A 233 -9.95 -6.56 19.12
C SER A 233 -10.92 -7.71 19.45
N THR A 234 -12.12 -7.70 18.87
CA THR A 234 -13.10 -8.79 19.04
C THR A 234 -12.70 -10.05 18.27
N CYS A 235 -11.88 -9.94 17.23
CA CYS A 235 -11.37 -11.09 16.48
C CYS A 235 -10.36 -11.92 17.31
N ASN A 236 -9.64 -11.29 18.25
CA ASN A 236 -8.78 -12.04 19.18
C ASN A 236 -9.61 -13.02 20.03
N LYS A 237 -10.85 -12.67 20.40
CA LYS A 237 -11.77 -13.57 21.11
C LYS A 237 -12.19 -14.78 20.29
N LEU A 238 -12.21 -14.69 18.96
CA LEU A 238 -12.45 -15.87 18.11
C LEU A 238 -11.30 -16.87 18.14
N LEU A 239 -10.09 -16.42 18.48
CA LEU A 239 -8.88 -17.24 18.49
C LEU A 239 -8.56 -17.81 19.89
N GLU A 240 -9.33 -17.43 20.90
CA GLU A 240 -9.32 -18.05 22.23
C GLU A 240 -9.96 -19.44 22.19
#